data_AF-I4ANR2-F1
#
_entry.id   AF-I4ANR2-F1
#
_cell.length_a   1.000
_cell.length_b   1.000
_cell.length_c   1.000
_cell.angle_alpha   90.00
_cell.angle_beta   90.00
_cell.angle_gamma   90.00
#
_symmetry.space_group_name_H-M   'P 1'
#
loop_
_entity.id
_entity.type
_entity.pdbx_description
1 polymer ?
#
loop_
_entity_poly.entity_id
_entity_poly.type
_entity_poly.pdbx_seq_one_letter_code
_entity_poly.pdbx_strand_id
1 'polypeptide(L)'
;MRNIFEVEYKLKSRLCKSSYVMVRLLNEISNFQLTDNAMLGELPIQKKFSVPRAEVNRENVKLIIFFPKNKQDLDKLEIGQVVELIP
;
A
#
# COMPACT_ATOMS: atom_id res chain seq x y z
N MET A 1 9.36 7.58 -12.78
CA MET A 1 10.02 6.89 -11.66
C MET A 1 9.05 5.87 -11.08
N ARG A 2 9.54 4.71 -10.64
CA ARG A 2 8.71 3.65 -10.04
C ARG A 2 8.56 3.94 -8.56
N ASN A 3 7.37 3.80 -7.97
CA ASN A 3 7.20 3.97 -6.52
C ASN A 3 7.41 2.60 -5.86
N ILE A 4 8.43 2.49 -5.01
CA ILE A 4 8.84 1.23 -4.41
C ILE A 4 8.49 1.27 -2.92
N PHE A 5 7.88 0.19 -2.46
CA PHE A 5 7.35 0.06 -1.12
C PHE A 5 7.82 -1.23 -0.46
N GLU A 6 8.02 -1.22 0.85
CA GLU A 6 8.13 -2.41 1.68
C GLU A 6 6.84 -2.63 2.48
N VAL A 7 6.36 -3.85 2.55
CA VAL A 7 5.16 -4.20 3.32
C VAL A 7 5.50 -4.26 4.80
N GLU A 8 4.99 -3.32 5.57
CA GLU A 8 5.22 -3.25 7.03
C GLU A 8 4.17 -4.06 7.79
N TYR A 9 2.92 -4.02 7.34
CA TYR A 9 1.82 -4.63 8.06
C TYR A 9 0.62 -4.93 7.17
N LYS A 10 -0.11 -6.00 7.51
CA LYS A 10 -1.36 -6.37 6.84
C LYS A 10 -2.45 -6.60 7.89
N LEU A 11 -3.60 -5.95 7.71
CA LEU A 11 -4.81 -6.25 8.47
C LEU A 11 -5.85 -6.94 7.59
N LYS A 12 -6.15 -8.20 7.92
CA LYS A 12 -7.26 -8.95 7.32
C LYS A 12 -8.36 -9.14 8.36
N SER A 13 -9.28 -8.17 8.44
CA SER A 13 -10.39 -8.27 9.40
C SER A 13 -11.45 -9.26 8.92
N ARG A 14 -11.83 -10.20 9.79
CA ARG A 14 -13.00 -11.07 9.58
C ARG A 14 -14.31 -10.38 9.96
N LEU A 15 -14.24 -9.40 10.86
CA LEU A 15 -15.39 -8.73 11.48
C LEU A 15 -15.70 -7.36 10.86
N CYS A 16 -14.68 -6.65 10.40
CA CYS A 16 -14.81 -5.33 9.79
C CYS A 16 -14.88 -5.45 8.26
N LYS A 17 -15.62 -4.55 7.60
CA LYS A 17 -15.68 -4.48 6.12
C LYS A 17 -14.36 -4.07 5.46
N SER A 18 -13.35 -3.70 6.25
CA SER A 18 -12.11 -3.11 5.76
C SER A 18 -10.93 -4.03 6.07
N SER A 19 -10.19 -4.38 5.03
CA SER A 19 -8.84 -4.96 5.13
C SER A 19 -7.87 -3.98 4.49
N TYR A 20 -6.62 -3.92 4.93
CA TYR A 20 -5.64 -3.00 4.37
C TYR A 20 -4.21 -3.53 4.51
N VAL A 21 -3.32 -2.98 3.71
CA VAL A 21 -1.88 -3.13 3.84
C VAL A 21 -1.27 -1.77 4.13
N MET A 22 -0.38 -1.70 5.12
CA MET A 22 0.44 -0.55 5.40
C MET A 22 1.82 -0.82 4.84
N VAL A 23 2.33 0.13 4.08
CA VAL A 23 3.63 0.03 3.43
C VAL A 23 4.50 1.23 3.70
N ARG A 24 5.80 0.98 3.70
CA ARG A 24 6.84 1.98 3.81
C ARG A 24 7.39 2.31 2.45
N LEU A 25 7.36 3.58 2.09
CA LEU A 25 7.99 4.07 0.87
C LEU A 25 9.52 3.99 0.99
N LEU A 26 10.18 3.42 -0.03
CA LEU A 26 11.64 3.25 -0.06
C LEU A 26 12.35 4.31 -0.93
N ASN A 27 11.63 5.08 -1.72
CA ASN A 27 12.19 6.10 -2.60
C ASN A 27 11.36 7.39 -2.62
N GLU A 28 11.84 8.47 -3.25
CA GLU A 28 11.04 9.70 -3.29
C GLU A 28 9.75 9.53 -4.10
N ILE A 29 8.61 9.97 -3.54
CA ILE A 29 7.35 10.08 -4.28
C ILE A 29 7.33 11.39 -5.06
N SER A 30 7.08 11.28 -6.36
CA SER A 30 6.54 12.37 -7.16
C SER A 30 5.08 12.08 -7.50
N ASN A 31 4.13 12.86 -6.95
CA ASN A 31 2.73 12.98 -7.36
C ASN A 31 2.11 11.75 -8.05
N PHE A 32 1.97 10.61 -7.35
CA PHE A 32 1.32 9.45 -7.95
C PHE A 32 -0.21 9.54 -7.80
N GLN A 33 -0.92 9.26 -8.89
CA GLN A 33 -2.38 9.14 -8.93
C GLN A 33 -2.74 7.67 -9.13
N LEU A 34 -3.72 7.16 -8.37
CA LEU A 34 -4.24 5.81 -8.57
C LEU A 34 -5.29 5.80 -9.69
N THR A 35 -5.21 4.81 -10.58
CA THR A 35 -6.31 4.49 -11.49
C THR A 35 -7.23 3.45 -10.87
N ASP A 36 -8.34 3.15 -11.56
CA ASP A 36 -9.24 2.08 -11.14
C ASP A 36 -8.61 0.69 -11.30
N ASN A 37 -7.45 0.56 -11.95
CA ASN A 37 -6.73 -0.69 -12.17
C ASN A 37 -5.41 -0.79 -11.39
N ALA A 38 -5.16 0.14 -10.46
CA ALA A 38 -3.92 0.17 -9.70
C ALA A 38 -3.65 -1.15 -8.96
N MET A 39 -2.38 -1.54 -8.92
CA MET A 39 -1.87 -2.71 -8.22
C MET A 39 -0.66 -2.36 -7.36
N LEU A 40 -0.53 -3.01 -6.21
CA LEU A 40 0.66 -2.98 -5.36
C LEU A 40 1.32 -4.36 -5.44
N GLY A 41 2.35 -4.49 -6.28
CA GLY A 41 2.81 -5.79 -6.76
C GLY A 41 1.67 -6.51 -7.49
N GLU A 42 1.26 -7.67 -6.97
CA GLU A 42 0.14 -8.45 -7.51
C GLU A 42 -1.21 -8.16 -6.81
N LEU A 43 -1.23 -7.25 -5.82
CA LEU A 43 -2.43 -6.91 -5.06
C LEU A 43 -3.24 -5.84 -5.79
N PRO A 44 -4.45 -6.13 -6.30
CA PRO A 44 -5.31 -5.09 -6.86
C PRO A 44 -5.83 -4.19 -5.74
N ILE A 45 -5.67 -2.88 -5.87
CA ILE A 45 -6.01 -1.89 -4.83
C ILE A 45 -7.12 -0.94 -5.26
N GLN A 46 -7.79 -0.33 -4.28
CA GLN A 46 -8.86 0.64 -4.48
C GLN A 46 -8.28 2.04 -4.71
N LYS A 47 -8.80 2.76 -5.71
CA LYS A 47 -8.48 4.16 -5.98
C LYS A 47 -8.79 5.11 -4.82
N LYS A 48 -9.77 4.77 -3.96
CA LYS A 48 -10.49 5.75 -3.14
C LYS A 48 -9.84 6.12 -1.80
N PHE A 49 -8.70 5.53 -1.39
CA PHE A 49 -8.22 5.69 0.00
C PHE A 49 -6.70 5.62 0.26
N SER A 50 -5.84 5.83 -0.74
CA SER A 50 -4.38 5.88 -0.53
C SER A 50 -3.91 7.26 -0.07
N VAL A 51 -4.28 7.65 1.15
CA VAL A 51 -3.76 8.87 1.77
C VAL A 51 -2.52 8.50 2.59
N PRO A 52 -1.36 9.15 2.38
CA PRO A 52 -0.22 8.99 3.30
C PRO A 52 -0.69 9.39 4.70
N ARG A 53 -0.60 8.47 5.67
CA ARG A 53 -1.23 8.67 7.01
C ARG A 53 -0.25 9.02 8.12
N ALA A 54 1.05 9.00 7.88
CA ALA A 54 2.02 9.39 8.88
C ALA A 54 3.31 9.90 8.24
N GLU A 55 3.69 11.13 8.60
CA GLU A 55 5.06 11.62 8.57
C GLU A 55 5.63 11.40 9.96
N VAL A 56 6.58 10.46 10.10
CA VAL A 56 7.29 10.24 11.35
C VAL A 56 8.73 10.73 11.17
N ASN A 57 9.10 11.86 11.79
CA ASN A 57 10.49 12.35 11.76
C ASN A 57 11.33 11.52 12.76
N ARG A 58 12.51 11.01 12.37
CA ARG A 58 13.71 11.77 12.00
C ARG A 58 14.35 11.44 10.63
N GLU A 59 13.76 10.56 9.81
CA GLU A 59 14.36 10.09 8.54
C GLU A 59 13.41 10.09 7.31
N ASN A 60 12.33 10.88 7.30
CA ASN A 60 11.39 11.02 6.17
C ASN A 60 10.74 9.70 5.68
N VAL A 61 10.37 8.82 6.61
CA VAL A 61 9.68 7.58 6.27
C VAL A 61 8.20 7.85 6.03
N LYS A 62 7.74 7.73 4.77
CA LYS A 62 6.32 7.87 4.40
C LYS A 62 5.62 6.52 4.49
N LEU A 63 4.72 6.37 5.47
CA LEU A 63 3.83 5.21 5.56
C LEU A 63 2.53 5.49 4.80
N ILE A 64 2.16 4.55 3.91
CA ILE A 64 0.97 4.63 3.07
C ILE A 64 0.09 3.41 3.32
N ILE A 65 -1.21 3.64 3.40
CA ILE A 65 -2.20 2.57 3.54
C ILE A 65 -2.89 2.35 2.20
N PHE A 66 -2.89 1.11 1.73
CA PHE A 66 -3.64 0.68 0.56
C PHE A 66 -4.73 -0.31 0.96
N PHE A 67 -5.88 -0.19 0.32
CA PHE A 67 -7.02 -1.07 0.52
C PHE A 67 -7.14 -2.00 -0.68
N PRO A 68 -7.17 -3.33 -0.50
CA PRO A 68 -7.33 -4.26 -1.60
C PRO A 68 -8.76 -4.17 -2.17
N LYS A 69 -8.92 -4.47 -3.46
CA LYS A 69 -10.25 -4.65 -4.05
C LYS A 69 -10.97 -5.84 -3.42
N ASN A 70 -10.27 -6.97 -3.22
CA ASN A 70 -10.78 -8.11 -2.48
C ASN A 70 -9.91 -8.43 -1.26
N LYS A 71 -10.53 -8.63 -0.09
CA LYS A 71 -9.82 -8.95 1.16
C LYS A 71 -8.96 -10.23 1.11
N GLN A 72 -9.28 -11.15 0.21
CA GLN A 72 -8.54 -12.42 0.05
C GLN A 72 -7.20 -12.20 -0.64
N ASP A 73 -7.09 -11.17 -1.49
CA ASP A 73 -5.86 -10.88 -2.24
C ASP A 73 -4.70 -10.42 -1.34
N LEU A 74 -4.95 -10.03 -0.08
CA LEU A 74 -3.90 -9.69 0.89
C LEU A 74 -2.93 -10.84 1.20
N ASP A 75 -3.32 -12.07 0.91
CA ASP A 75 -2.45 -13.23 1.08
C ASP A 75 -1.36 -13.28 -0.01
N LYS A 76 -1.49 -12.51 -1.11
CA LYS A 76 -0.48 -12.36 -2.17
C LYS A 76 0.73 -11.53 -1.76
N LEU A 77 0.65 -10.85 -0.62
CA LEU A 77 1.75 -10.04 -0.09
C LEU A 77 2.32 -10.68 1.15
N GLU A 78 3.60 -10.46 1.43
CA GLU A 78 4.26 -10.87 2.68
C GLU A 78 4.81 -9.65 3.42
N ILE A 79 4.91 -9.71 4.76
CA ILE A 79 5.56 -8.65 5.53
C ILE A 79 7.07 -8.68 5.23
N GLY A 80 7.67 -7.50 5.00
CA GLY A 80 9.04 -7.34 4.51
C GLY A 80 9.18 -7.45 2.99
N GLN A 81 8.10 -7.76 2.27
CA GLN A 81 8.15 -7.84 0.81
C GLN A 81 8.30 -6.44 0.20
N VAL A 82 9.25 -6.31 -0.73
CA VAL A 82 9.41 -5.11 -1.55
C VAL A 82 8.54 -5.24 -2.81
N VAL A 83 7.69 -4.25 -3.04
CA VAL A 83 6.71 -4.21 -4.11
C VAL A 83 6.67 -2.86 -4.81
N GLU A 84 6.32 -2.88 -6.08
CA GLU A 84 6.13 -1.68 -6.89
C GLU A 84 4.64 -1.32 -6.97
N LEU A 85 4.33 -0.02 -6.92
CA LEU A 85 3.00 0.46 -7.29
C LEU A 85 2.90 0.62 -8.81
N ILE A 86 1.95 -0.09 -9.39
CA ILE A 86 1.54 -0.02 -10.79
C ILE A 86 0.24 0.79 -10.82
N PRO A 87 0.24 2.04 -11.32
CA PRO A 87 -0.91 2.95 -11.22
C PRO A 87 -2.12 2.53 -12.05
#